data_AF-A0A6B3IIE3-F1
#
_entry.id   AF-A0A6B3IIE3-F1
#
_cell.length_a   1.000
_cell.length_b   1.000
_cell.length_c   1.000
_cell.angle_alpha   90.00
_cell.angle_beta   90.00
_cell.angle_gamma   90.00
#
_symmetry.space_group_name_H-M   'P 1'
#
loop_
_entity.id
_entity.type
_entity.pdbx_description
1 polymer ?
#
loop_
_entity_poly.entity_id
_entity_poly.type
_entity_poly.pdbx_seq_one_letter_code
_entity_poly.pdbx_strand_id
1 'polypeptide(L)'
;SVFLDECVKAGLDSAIVHASKILPIARLEEEQVKVALDLIYDRRSEGYDPLQKLMGLFEGVNMKSMKAGRAEELMALPLDERLQRRIIDGEKTGLEADLDEALQDTPALDIVNNTLLEGMKVVGELFG
;
A
#
# COMPACT_ATOMS: atom_id res chain seq x y z
N SER A 1 8.49 1.15 5.47
CA SER A 1 8.24 2.32 4.60
C SER A 1 8.88 3.58 5.12
N VAL A 2 8.50 4.08 6.31
CA VAL A 2 9.00 5.37 6.85
C VAL A 2 10.53 5.45 6.88
N PHE A 3 11.22 4.39 7.32
CA PHE A 3 12.69 4.36 7.28
C PHE A 3 13.26 4.49 5.86
N LEU A 4 12.69 3.74 4.90
CA LEU A 4 13.14 3.78 3.51
C LEU A 4 12.92 5.17 2.90
N ASP A 5 11.77 5.79 3.18
CA ASP A 5 11.43 7.14 2.74
C ASP A 5 12.43 8.20 3.27
N GLU A 6 12.79 8.13 4.55
CA GLU A 6 13.83 9.02 5.12
C GLU A 6 15.20 8.77 4.48
N CYS A 7 15.56 7.52 4.20
CA CYS A 7 16.81 7.22 3.48
C CYS A 7 16.80 7.79 2.06
N VAL A 8 15.71 7.66 1.32
CA VAL A 8 15.58 8.20 -0.05
C VAL A 8 15.73 9.73 -0.02
N LYS A 9 15.07 10.43 0.91
CA LYS A 9 15.24 11.88 1.10
C LYS A 9 16.67 12.28 1.46
N ALA A 10 17.41 11.39 2.14
CA ALA A 10 18.82 11.58 2.46
C ALA A 10 19.78 11.21 1.30
N GLY A 11 19.26 10.79 0.14
CA GLY A 11 20.04 10.46 -1.06
C GLY A 11 20.29 8.97 -1.29
N LEU A 12 19.49 8.06 -0.72
CA LEU A 12 19.58 6.64 -1.01
C LEU A 12 19.04 6.33 -2.41
N ASP A 13 19.91 5.86 -3.32
CA ASP A 13 19.54 5.51 -4.69
C ASP A 13 19.08 4.06 -4.89
N SER A 14 19.44 3.14 -3.98
CA SER A 14 19.15 1.71 -4.12
C SER A 14 18.97 1.01 -2.78
N ALA A 15 18.03 0.06 -2.71
CA ALA A 15 17.72 -0.70 -1.50
C ALA A 15 17.30 -2.13 -1.83
N ILE A 16 17.73 -3.08 -0.99
CA ILE A 16 17.21 -4.45 -1.00
C ILE A 16 15.98 -4.48 -0.10
N VAL A 17 14.80 -4.63 -0.69
CA VAL A 17 13.52 -4.61 0.03
C VAL A 17 12.55 -5.65 -0.50
N HIS A 18 11.57 -6.03 0.31
CA HIS A 18 10.42 -6.78 -0.16
C HIS A 18 9.40 -5.83 -0.78
N ALA A 19 9.46 -5.61 -2.10
CA ALA A 19 8.69 -4.58 -2.80
C ALA A 19 7.18 -4.59 -2.46
N SER A 20 6.54 -5.77 -2.46
CA SER A 20 5.10 -5.88 -2.15
C SER A 20 4.73 -5.70 -0.66
N LYS A 21 5.69 -5.35 0.20
CA LYS A 21 5.45 -4.99 1.61
C LYS A 21 5.75 -3.51 1.88
N ILE A 22 6.20 -2.78 0.88
CA ILE A 22 6.41 -1.33 0.99
C ILE A 22 5.07 -0.64 0.74
N LEU A 23 4.60 0.08 1.75
CA LEU A 23 3.44 0.95 1.67
C LEU A 23 3.90 2.39 1.33
N PRO A 24 3.26 3.08 0.38
CA PRO A 24 3.40 4.52 0.21
C PRO A 24 3.15 5.28 1.51
N ILE A 25 3.90 6.34 1.78
CA ILE A 25 3.72 7.16 2.99
C ILE A 25 2.31 7.78 3.03
N ALA A 26 1.77 8.19 1.88
CA ALA A 26 0.42 8.74 1.75
C ALA A 26 -0.71 7.78 2.18
N ARG A 27 -0.42 6.48 2.32
CA ARG A 27 -1.38 5.46 2.78
C ARG A 27 -1.27 5.14 4.27
N LEU A 28 -0.27 5.68 4.96
CA LEU A 28 -0.09 5.49 6.39
C LEU A 28 -0.82 6.60 7.15
N GLU A 29 -1.40 6.26 8.29
CA GLU A 29 -1.98 7.26 9.18
C GLU A 29 -0.88 8.17 9.75
N GLU A 30 -1.18 9.46 9.90
CA GLU A 30 -0.20 10.45 10.37
C GLU A 30 0.43 10.08 11.73
N GLU A 31 -0.35 9.53 12.65
CA GLU A 31 0.16 9.08 13.96
C GLU A 31 1.19 7.94 13.79
N GLN A 32 0.93 6.98 12.92
CA GLN A 32 1.84 5.86 12.66
C GLN A 32 3.17 6.35 12.04
N VAL A 33 3.08 7.30 11.10
CA VAL A 33 4.27 7.92 10.49
C VAL A 33 5.07 8.67 11.55
N LYS A 34 4.40 9.50 12.36
CA LYS A 34 5.05 10.28 13.42
C LYS A 34 5.76 9.40 14.44
N VAL A 35 5.09 8.38 14.97
CA VAL A 35 5.68 7.47 15.97
C VAL A 35 6.83 6.66 15.37
N ALA A 36 6.73 6.24 14.10
CA ALA A 36 7.84 5.59 13.41
C ALA A 36 9.05 6.53 13.24
N LEU A 37 8.84 7.80 12.90
CA LEU A 37 9.92 8.80 12.83
C LEU A 37 10.54 9.05 14.21
N ASP A 38 9.72 9.16 15.25
CA ASP A 38 10.22 9.34 16.61
C ASP A 38 11.07 8.15 17.06
N LEU A 39 10.72 6.92 16.65
CA LEU A 39 11.53 5.74 16.88
C LEU A 39 12.84 5.75 16.07
N ILE A 40 12.78 6.06 14.77
CA ILE A 40 13.96 6.10 13.88
C ILE A 40 15.01 7.12 14.40
N TYR A 41 14.55 8.27 14.89
CA TYR A 41 15.40 9.36 15.37
C TYR A 41 15.66 9.34 16.89
N ASP A 42 15.23 8.28 17.60
CA ASP A 42 15.36 8.14 19.05
C ASP A 42 14.85 9.36 19.86
N ARG A 43 13.70 9.90 19.49
CA ARG A 43 13.07 11.08 20.11
C ARG A 43 12.31 10.71 21.39
N ARG A 44 13.00 10.05 22.33
CA ARG A 44 12.47 9.72 23.66
C ARG A 44 12.37 10.95 24.55
N SER A 45 11.35 11.00 25.39
CA SER A 45 11.18 12.04 26.41
C SER A 45 10.54 11.46 27.68
N GLU A 46 10.50 12.25 28.75
CA GLU A 46 9.91 11.79 30.02
C GLU A 46 8.44 11.39 29.82
N GLY A 47 8.12 10.14 30.15
CA GLY A 47 6.78 9.57 29.95
C GLY A 47 6.46 9.14 28.50
N TYR A 48 7.41 9.22 27.58
CA TYR A 48 7.23 8.83 26.18
C TYR A 48 8.38 7.96 25.65
N ASP A 49 8.06 6.69 25.39
CA ASP A 49 8.93 5.78 24.66
C ASP A 49 8.30 5.43 23.29
N PRO A 50 8.93 5.83 22.16
CA PRO A 50 8.40 5.59 20.81
C PRO A 50 8.26 4.11 20.46
N LEU A 51 9.11 3.22 21.01
CA LEU A 51 9.02 1.78 20.77
C LEU A 51 7.76 1.23 21.43
N GLN A 52 7.51 1.58 22.70
CA GLN A 52 6.29 1.16 23.40
C GLN A 52 5.04 1.73 22.73
N LYS A 53 5.06 3.00 22.34
CA LYS A 53 3.95 3.63 21.62
C LYS A 53 3.69 2.94 20.27
N LEU A 54 4.74 2.64 19.50
CA LEU A 54 4.61 1.93 18.23
C LEU A 54 4.02 0.53 18.43
N MET A 55 4.49 -0.22 19.44
CA MET A 55 3.93 -1.53 19.76
C MET A 55 2.44 -1.45 20.09
N GLY A 56 2.02 -0.45 20.89
CA GLY A 56 0.62 -0.23 21.24
C GLY A 56 -0.27 0.11 20.05
N LEU A 57 0.23 0.83 19.03
CA LEU A 57 -0.53 1.14 17.80
C LEU A 57 -0.91 -0.12 17.00
N PHE A 58 -0.14 -1.20 17.13
CA PHE A 58 -0.40 -2.45 16.42
C PHE A 58 -0.90 -3.57 17.34
N GLU A 59 -1.11 -3.28 18.62
CA GLU A 59 -1.65 -4.23 19.57
C GLU A 59 -3.13 -4.50 19.25
N GLY A 60 -3.49 -5.77 19.09
CA GLY A 60 -4.85 -6.17 18.67
C GLY A 60 -5.13 -6.11 17.16
N VAL A 61 -4.18 -5.63 16.34
CA VAL A 61 -4.30 -5.69 14.87
C VAL A 61 -4.06 -7.12 14.41
N ASN A 62 -5.13 -7.89 14.25
CA ASN A 62 -5.04 -9.24 13.70
C ASN A 62 -4.84 -9.16 12.17
N MET A 63 -3.59 -9.36 11.74
CA MET A 63 -3.21 -9.35 10.33
C MET A 63 -4.01 -10.36 9.47
N LYS A 64 -4.59 -11.41 10.06
CA LYS A 64 -5.46 -12.35 9.33
C LYS A 64 -6.85 -11.77 9.09
N SER A 65 -7.46 -11.08 10.06
CA SER A 65 -8.78 -10.47 9.88
C SER A 65 -8.72 -9.28 8.93
N MET A 66 -7.65 -8.48 8.98
CA MET A 66 -7.40 -7.39 8.03
C MET A 66 -7.28 -7.89 6.59
N LYS A 67 -6.58 -9.01 6.36
CA LYS A 67 -6.49 -9.60 5.02
C LYS A 67 -7.81 -10.16 4.52
N ALA A 68 -8.58 -10.81 5.40
CA ALA A 68 -9.89 -11.34 5.04
C ALA A 68 -10.87 -10.20 4.67
N GLY A 69 -10.96 -9.17 5.50
CA GLY A 69 -11.81 -7.99 5.23
C GLY A 69 -11.41 -7.27 3.94
N ARG A 70 -10.10 -7.11 3.68
CA ARG A 70 -9.63 -6.47 2.45
C ARG A 70 -9.94 -7.27 1.19
N ALA A 71 -9.89 -8.61 1.26
CA ALA A 71 -10.28 -9.47 0.13
C ALA A 71 -11.79 -9.41 -0.14
N GLU A 72 -12.60 -9.38 0.92
CA GLU A 72 -14.06 -9.22 0.83
C GLU A 72 -14.44 -7.84 0.27
N GLU A 73 -13.83 -6.76 0.77
CA GLU A 73 -14.00 -5.40 0.26
C GLU A 73 -13.62 -5.31 -1.22
N LEU A 74 -12.50 -5.92 -1.63
CA LEU A 74 -12.05 -5.92 -3.01
C LEU A 74 -13.03 -6.67 -3.93
N MET A 75 -13.57 -7.80 -3.48
CA MET A 75 -14.56 -8.56 -4.24
C MET A 75 -15.93 -7.86 -4.33
N ALA A 76 -16.24 -6.96 -3.39
CA ALA A 76 -17.47 -6.17 -3.41
C ALA A 76 -17.42 -4.99 -4.40
N LEU A 77 -16.24 -4.63 -4.92
CA LEU A 77 -16.08 -3.54 -5.89
C LEU A 77 -16.51 -3.96 -7.31
N PRO A 78 -16.99 -3.01 -8.14
CA PRO A 78 -17.14 -3.21 -9.58
C PRO A 78 -15.84 -3.67 -10.23
N LEU A 79 -15.94 -4.41 -11.34
CA LEU A 79 -14.79 -5.02 -12.02
C LEU A 79 -13.67 -4.02 -12.37
N ASP A 80 -14.03 -2.88 -12.95
CA ASP A 80 -13.06 -1.84 -13.33
C ASP A 80 -12.33 -1.26 -12.12
N GLU A 81 -13.05 -0.97 -11.04
CA GLU A 81 -12.47 -0.47 -9.78
C GLU A 81 -11.59 -1.55 -9.13
N ARG A 82 -12.00 -2.82 -9.21
CA ARG A 82 -11.24 -3.96 -8.70
C ARG A 82 -9.91 -4.11 -9.44
N LEU A 83 -9.93 -4.04 -10.77
CA LEU A 83 -8.74 -4.07 -11.61
C LEU A 83 -7.80 -2.90 -11.31
N GLN A 84 -8.32 -1.67 -11.22
CA GLN A 84 -7.54 -0.51 -10.83
C GLN A 84 -6.91 -0.68 -9.45
N ARG A 85 -7.70 -1.12 -8.45
CA ARG A 85 -7.22 -1.29 -7.08
C ARG A 85 -6.11 -2.33 -6.98
N ARG A 86 -6.20 -3.43 -7.73
CA ARG A 86 -5.13 -4.44 -7.80
C ARG A 86 -3.82 -3.90 -8.37
N ILE A 87 -3.89 -3.02 -9.37
CA ILE A 87 -2.70 -2.35 -9.90
C ILE A 87 -2.07 -1.45 -8.84
N ILE A 88 -2.89 -0.63 -8.16
CA ILE A 88 -2.39 0.31 -7.14
C ILE A 88 -1.82 -0.45 -5.93
N ASP A 89 -2.43 -1.56 -5.54
CA ASP A 89 -2.01 -2.38 -4.40
C ASP A 89 -0.91 -3.40 -4.77
N GLY A 90 -0.59 -3.57 -6.07
CA GLY A 90 0.33 -4.59 -6.55
C GLY A 90 -0.14 -6.03 -6.29
N GLU A 91 -1.45 -6.26 -6.19
CA GLU A 91 -2.06 -7.55 -5.83
C GLU A 91 -2.31 -8.42 -7.06
N LYS A 92 -1.44 -9.41 -7.25
CA LYS A 92 -1.55 -10.36 -8.38
C LYS A 92 -2.62 -11.43 -8.18
N THR A 93 -2.95 -11.78 -6.94
CA THR A 93 -3.85 -12.89 -6.63
C THR A 93 -5.28 -12.58 -7.07
N GLY A 94 -5.78 -13.27 -8.09
CA GLY A 94 -7.12 -13.03 -8.65
C GLY A 94 -7.15 -12.01 -9.80
N LEU A 95 -6.01 -11.44 -10.19
CA LEU A 95 -5.93 -10.50 -11.32
C LEU A 95 -6.29 -11.17 -12.65
N GLU A 96 -5.80 -12.39 -12.89
CA GLU A 96 -6.09 -13.12 -14.14
C GLU A 96 -7.59 -13.38 -14.31
N ALA A 97 -8.28 -13.78 -13.23
CA ALA A 97 -9.73 -14.01 -13.27
C ALA A 97 -10.51 -12.72 -13.58
N ASP A 98 -10.09 -11.58 -13.02
CA ASP A 98 -10.72 -10.29 -13.30
C ASP A 98 -10.44 -9.81 -14.73
N LEU A 99 -9.25 -10.09 -15.27
CA LEU A 99 -8.92 -9.80 -16.66
C LEU A 99 -9.75 -10.67 -17.61
N ASP A 100 -9.91 -11.96 -17.31
CA ASP A 100 -10.73 -12.88 -18.10
C ASP A 100 -12.21 -12.45 -18.10
N GLU A 101 -12.73 -11.97 -16.97
CA GLU A 101 -14.07 -11.38 -16.86
C GLU A 101 -14.20 -10.13 -17.74
N ALA A 102 -13.24 -9.21 -17.65
CA ALA A 102 -13.28 -7.95 -18.40
C ALA A 102 -13.18 -8.16 -19.92
N LEU A 103 -12.40 -9.16 -20.34
CA LEU A 103 -12.23 -9.54 -21.74
C LEU A 103 -13.50 -10.11 -22.39
N GLN A 104 -14.54 -10.47 -21.62
CA GLN A 104 -15.81 -10.92 -22.19
C GLN A 104 -16.54 -9.79 -22.92
N ASP A 105 -16.51 -8.58 -22.34
CA ASP A 105 -17.30 -7.44 -22.82
C ASP A 105 -16.44 -6.28 -23.33
N THR A 106 -15.15 -6.23 -22.98
CA THR A 106 -14.25 -5.11 -23.27
C THR A 106 -13.02 -5.58 -24.07
N PRO A 107 -12.68 -4.91 -25.20
CA PRO A 107 -11.46 -5.21 -25.93
C PRO A 107 -10.20 -5.02 -25.08
N ALA A 108 -9.21 -5.90 -25.26
CA ALA A 108 -7.96 -5.88 -24.48
C ALA A 108 -7.25 -4.51 -24.48
N LEU A 109 -7.29 -3.80 -25.62
CA LEU A 109 -6.66 -2.48 -25.75
C LEU A 109 -7.34 -1.43 -24.85
N ASP A 110 -8.67 -1.50 -24.71
CA ASP A 110 -9.44 -0.57 -23.90
C ASP A 110 -9.23 -0.83 -22.41
N ILE A 111 -9.14 -2.11 -22.00
CA ILE A 111 -8.78 -2.49 -20.63
C ILE A 111 -7.41 -1.91 -20.26
N VAL A 112 -6.42 -2.02 -21.16
CA VAL A 112 -5.08 -1.48 -20.93
C VAL A 112 -5.14 0.04 -20.81
N ASN A 113 -5.74 0.74 -21.78
CA ASN A 113 -5.67 2.19 -21.89
C ASN A 113 -6.53 2.93 -20.87
N ASN A 114 -7.70 2.38 -20.53
CA ASN A 114 -8.68 3.06 -19.70
C ASN A 114 -8.66 2.56 -18.26
N THR A 115 -8.46 1.25 -18.04
CA THR A 115 -8.50 0.67 -16.69
C THR A 115 -7.11 0.58 -16.06
N LEU A 116 -6.18 -0.15 -16.70
CA LEU A 116 -4.87 -0.42 -16.10
C LEU A 116 -3.97 0.82 -16.06
N LEU A 117 -3.99 1.62 -17.12
CA LEU A 117 -3.17 2.83 -17.22
C LEU A 117 -3.62 3.91 -16.23
N GLU A 118 -4.92 3.97 -15.91
CA GLU A 118 -5.45 4.86 -14.87
C GLU A 118 -4.95 4.45 -13.47
N GLY A 119 -4.98 3.15 -13.16
CA GLY A 119 -4.36 2.63 -11.93
C GLY A 119 -2.87 2.98 -11.82
N MET A 120 -2.12 2.90 -12.93
CA MET A 120 -0.71 3.28 -12.97
C MET A 120 -0.46 4.77 -12.75
N LYS A 121 -1.37 5.66 -13.18
CA LYS A 121 -1.27 7.10 -12.88
C LYS A 121 -1.34 7.36 -11.38
N VAL A 122 -2.29 6.72 -10.69
CA VAL A 122 -2.43 6.83 -9.23
C VAL A 122 -1.18 6.30 -8.51
N VAL A 123 -0.59 5.21 -9.00
CA VAL A 123 0.72 4.75 -8.49
C VAL A 123 1.78 5.85 -8.68
N GLY A 124 1.86 6.46 -9.86
CA GLY A 124 2.76 7.59 -10.10
C GLY A 124 2.58 8.75 -9.11
N GLU A 125 1.34 9.12 -8.80
CA GLU A 125 1.03 10.19 -7.83
C GLU A 125 1.37 9.80 -6.38
N LEU A 126 1.23 8.53 -6.00
CA LEU A 126 1.52 8.04 -4.65
C LEU A 126 3.03 7.86 -4.37
N PHE A 127 3.85 7.75 -5.41
CA PHE A 127 5.30 7.50 -5.32
C PHE A 127 6.18 8.62 -5.91
N GLY A 128 5.59 9.60 -6.58
CA GLY A 128 6.27 10.75 -7.19
C GLY A 128 6.30 12.00 -6.33
#